data_AF-A0A2Z7AN28-F1
#
_entry.id   AF-A0A2Z7AN28-F1
#
_cell.length_a   1.000
_cell.length_b   1.000
_cell.length_c   1.000
_cell.angle_alpha   90.00
_cell.angle_beta   90.00
_cell.angle_gamma   90.00
#
_symmetry.space_group_name_H-M   'P 1'
#
loop_
_entity.id
_entity.type
_entity.pdbx_description
1 polymer ?
#
loop_
_entity_poly.entity_id
_entity_poly.type
_entity_poly.pdbx_seq_one_letter_code
_entity_poly.pdbx_strand_id
1 'polypeptide(L)'
;MASSLISNTVHVLFDSVLAIDHAGVVSMFEALVASGLKGFLGCPTVIYESSLIEFFYHGSIRDGMVVSNIRGKSVEISEEVFAGSFELLMDGLTDFNEVPKDLVFYARSIFSFTGEQVSTSCKKWEMKIEFRLLSDILAKSIFVKAGSFDAVTHERFLMMAAINGGVNINWSRVLFNIFKDMVTPGSKQARGYAVQNCCLLKKVQDLELGDFKVFPPLKILTAKTV
;
A
#
# COMPACT_ATOMS: atom_id res chain seq x y z
N MET A 1 1.65 -23.99 -6.72
CA MET A 1 2.17 -23.16 -5.60
C MET A 1 2.48 -21.70 -6.02
N ALA A 2 1.94 -21.22 -7.15
CA ALA A 2 2.29 -19.95 -7.80
C ALA A 2 1.32 -18.77 -7.52
N SER A 3 0.41 -18.85 -6.53
CA SER A 3 -0.70 -17.88 -6.42
C SER A 3 -0.72 -16.96 -5.18
N SER A 4 0.12 -17.16 -4.16
CA SER A 4 0.02 -16.37 -2.91
C SER A 4 0.74 -15.01 -2.95
N LEU A 5 1.83 -14.88 -3.72
CA LEU A 5 2.60 -13.63 -3.80
C LEU A 5 1.81 -12.49 -4.47
N ILE A 6 0.93 -12.85 -5.42
CA ILE A 6 0.25 -11.87 -6.29
C ILE A 6 -1.20 -11.64 -5.80
N SER A 7 -1.77 -12.51 -4.95
CA SER A 7 -3.19 -12.45 -4.58
C SER A 7 -3.59 -11.14 -3.94
N ASN A 8 -2.68 -10.51 -3.18
CA ASN A 8 -2.99 -9.37 -2.32
C ASN A 8 -2.44 -8.03 -2.84
N THR A 9 -1.82 -8.00 -4.02
CA THR A 9 -1.27 -6.77 -4.58
C THR A 9 -2.36 -5.93 -5.24
N VAL A 10 -2.45 -4.66 -4.85
CA VAL A 10 -3.23 -3.62 -5.54
C VAL A 10 -2.26 -2.74 -6.32
N HIS A 11 -2.65 -2.44 -7.55
CA HIS A 11 -2.01 -1.42 -8.36
C HIS A 11 -3.07 -0.39 -8.79
N VAL A 12 -2.73 0.89 -8.80
CA VAL A 12 -3.62 1.99 -9.19
C VAL A 12 -3.06 2.66 -10.43
N LEU A 13 -3.83 2.66 -11.53
CA LEU A 13 -3.51 3.45 -12.71
C LEU A 13 -4.06 4.86 -12.51
N PHE A 14 -3.28 5.73 -11.86
CA PHE A 14 -3.72 7.09 -11.48
C PHE A 14 -4.26 7.91 -12.66
N ASP A 15 -3.59 7.89 -13.81
CA ASP A 15 -4.04 8.62 -15.01
C ASP A 15 -5.44 8.18 -15.47
N SER A 16 -5.82 6.93 -15.21
CA SER A 16 -7.16 6.42 -15.52
C SER A 16 -8.18 6.82 -14.45
N VAL A 17 -7.88 6.61 -13.16
CA VAL A 17 -8.85 6.86 -12.08
C VAL A 17 -9.11 8.35 -11.82
N LEU A 18 -8.16 9.22 -12.15
CA LEU A 18 -8.33 10.68 -12.07
C LEU A 18 -9.18 11.25 -13.21
N ALA A 19 -9.47 10.46 -14.24
CA ALA A 19 -10.33 10.86 -15.36
C ALA A 19 -11.80 10.40 -15.21
N ILE A 20 -12.18 9.84 -14.05
CA ILE A 20 -13.54 9.37 -13.78
C ILE A 20 -14.47 10.57 -13.55
N ASP A 21 -15.70 10.51 -14.09
CA ASP A 21 -16.76 11.48 -13.82
C ASP A 21 -17.46 11.22 -12.47
N HIS A 22 -16.68 11.23 -11.38
CA HIS A 22 -17.19 11.11 -10.01
C HIS A 22 -16.32 11.91 -9.05
N ALA A 23 -16.69 13.17 -8.80
CA ALA A 23 -15.89 14.14 -8.04
C ALA A 23 -15.36 13.59 -6.70
N GLY A 24 -16.20 12.91 -5.90
CA GLY A 24 -15.76 12.36 -4.61
C GLY A 24 -14.67 11.28 -4.71
N VAL A 25 -14.69 10.47 -5.77
CA VAL A 25 -13.70 9.42 -6.01
C VAL A 25 -12.41 10.03 -6.54
N VAL A 26 -12.50 11.01 -7.43
CA VAL A 26 -11.36 11.77 -7.93
C VAL A 26 -10.65 12.47 -6.77
N SER A 27 -11.38 13.20 -5.91
CA SER A 27 -10.80 13.87 -4.74
C SER A 27 -10.14 12.89 -3.76
N MET A 28 -10.67 11.67 -3.61
CA MET A 28 -10.04 10.63 -2.79
C MET A 28 -8.70 10.17 -3.39
N PHE A 29 -8.62 9.96 -4.72
CA PHE A 29 -7.35 9.63 -5.37
C PHE A 29 -6.37 10.80 -5.36
N GLU A 30 -6.84 12.04 -5.49
CA GLU A 30 -6.01 13.23 -5.33
C GLU A 30 -5.43 13.30 -3.91
N ALA A 31 -6.20 12.96 -2.88
CA ALA A 31 -5.70 12.87 -1.50
C ALA A 31 -4.61 11.79 -1.35
N LEU A 32 -4.72 10.64 -2.02
CA LEU A 32 -3.66 9.62 -2.06
C LEU A 32 -2.40 10.12 -2.78
N VAL A 33 -2.55 10.94 -3.83
CA VAL A 33 -1.42 11.57 -4.51
C VAL A 33 -0.75 12.59 -3.60
N ALA A 34 -1.53 13.48 -2.98
CA ALA A 34 -1.06 14.51 -2.06
C ALA A 34 -0.40 13.92 -0.81
N SER A 35 -0.86 12.75 -0.35
CA SER A 35 -0.22 12.05 0.76
C SER A 35 1.12 11.42 0.38
N GLY A 36 1.52 11.40 -0.90
CA GLY A 36 2.77 10.80 -1.34
C GLY A 36 2.71 9.29 -1.65
N LEU A 37 1.52 8.69 -1.75
CA LEU A 37 1.37 7.25 -2.04
C LEU A 37 1.35 6.90 -3.54
N LYS A 38 1.36 7.92 -4.43
CA LYS A 38 1.26 7.73 -5.88
C LYS A 38 2.33 6.78 -6.42
N GLY A 39 3.60 7.03 -6.10
CA GLY A 39 4.72 6.24 -6.64
C GLY A 39 4.69 4.78 -6.18
N PHE A 40 4.24 4.54 -4.94
CA PHE A 40 4.13 3.18 -4.39
C PHE A 40 2.96 2.39 -4.99
N LEU A 41 1.78 3.01 -5.09
CA LEU A 41 0.56 2.37 -5.58
C LEU A 41 0.50 2.28 -7.12
N GLY A 42 1.18 3.18 -7.83
CA GLY A 42 1.19 3.26 -9.30
C GLY A 42 2.50 2.81 -9.95
N CYS A 43 3.34 2.04 -9.26
CA CYS A 43 4.62 1.59 -9.81
C CYS A 43 4.44 0.58 -10.97
N PRO A 44 5.38 0.53 -11.95
CA PRO A 44 5.25 -0.31 -13.13
C PRO A 44 4.90 -1.78 -12.85
N THR A 45 3.89 -2.32 -13.55
CA THR A 45 3.30 -3.62 -13.27
C THR A 45 4.01 -4.80 -13.95
N VAL A 46 5.28 -5.03 -13.60
CA VAL A 46 6.08 -6.16 -14.10
C VAL A 46 6.38 -7.13 -12.95
N ILE A 47 6.18 -8.44 -13.16
CA ILE A 47 6.44 -9.47 -12.14
C ILE A 47 7.60 -10.37 -12.58
N TYR A 48 8.64 -10.46 -11.75
CA TYR A 48 9.73 -11.43 -11.88
C TYR A 48 9.57 -12.54 -10.84
N GLU A 49 8.68 -13.48 -11.12
CA GLU A 49 8.20 -14.44 -10.10
C GLU A 49 9.34 -15.29 -9.51
N SER A 50 10.26 -15.80 -10.33
CA SER A 50 11.41 -16.59 -9.85
C SER A 50 12.29 -15.79 -8.90
N SER A 51 12.60 -14.53 -9.25
CA SER A 51 13.42 -13.65 -8.42
C SER A 51 12.71 -13.26 -7.14
N LEU A 52 11.38 -13.09 -7.15
CA LEU A 52 10.62 -12.84 -5.93
C LEU A 52 10.62 -14.06 -4.99
N ILE A 53 10.46 -15.27 -5.53
CA ILE A 53 10.51 -16.50 -4.72
C ILE A 53 11.87 -16.61 -4.04
N GLU A 54 12.95 -16.44 -4.80
CA GLU A 54 14.31 -16.49 -4.29
C GLU A 54 14.58 -15.37 -3.28
N PHE A 55 14.15 -14.13 -3.59
CA PHE A 55 14.25 -12.97 -2.71
C PHE A 55 13.65 -13.25 -1.33
N PHE A 56 12.43 -13.79 -1.28
CA PHE A 56 11.78 -14.08 0.00
C PHE A 56 12.29 -15.36 0.67
N TYR A 57 12.89 -16.29 -0.09
CA TYR A 57 13.48 -17.50 0.46
C TYR A 57 14.79 -17.20 1.20
N HIS A 58 15.62 -16.30 0.65
CA HIS A 58 16.89 -15.86 1.24
C HIS A 58 16.78 -14.55 2.03
N GLY A 59 15.58 -13.97 2.10
CA GLY A 59 15.34 -12.69 2.73
C GLY A 59 15.53 -12.74 4.25
N SER A 60 16.18 -11.71 4.78
CA SER A 60 16.42 -11.52 6.21
C SER A 60 16.53 -10.03 6.53
N ILE A 61 16.53 -9.70 7.82
CA ILE A 61 16.77 -8.34 8.30
C ILE A 61 18.17 -8.27 8.90
N ARG A 62 18.98 -7.32 8.43
CA ARG A 62 20.32 -7.06 8.94
C ARG A 62 20.54 -5.56 9.06
N ASP A 63 20.97 -5.10 10.22
CA ASP A 63 21.25 -3.69 10.51
C ASP A 63 20.08 -2.75 10.14
N GLY A 64 18.84 -3.23 10.30
CA GLY A 64 17.62 -2.49 9.95
C GLY A 64 17.25 -2.50 8.46
N MET A 65 18.08 -3.07 7.59
CA MET A 65 17.86 -3.22 6.16
C MET A 65 17.24 -4.58 5.82
N VAL A 66 16.54 -4.64 4.68
CA VAL A 66 16.11 -5.89 4.08
C VAL A 66 17.23 -6.42 3.20
N VAL A 67 17.75 -7.60 3.52
CA VAL A 67 18.85 -8.25 2.80
C VAL A 67 18.38 -9.57 2.22
N SER A 68 18.76 -9.85 0.98
CA SER A 68 18.50 -11.15 0.34
C SER A 68 19.61 -11.52 -0.64
N ASN A 69 19.62 -12.76 -1.11
CA ASN A 69 20.49 -13.23 -2.17
C ASN A 69 19.64 -13.70 -3.35
N ILE A 70 19.93 -13.21 -4.55
CA ILE A 70 19.27 -13.62 -5.80
C ILE A 70 20.36 -13.96 -6.81
N ARG A 71 20.38 -15.21 -7.30
CA ARG A 71 21.38 -15.72 -8.24
C ARG A 71 22.83 -15.44 -7.81
N GLY A 72 23.10 -15.56 -6.50
CA GLY A 72 24.43 -15.31 -5.94
C GLY A 72 24.75 -13.82 -5.70
N LYS A 73 23.90 -12.88 -6.14
CA LYS A 73 24.08 -11.44 -5.88
C LYS A 73 23.37 -11.03 -4.59
N SER A 74 24.09 -10.28 -3.73
CA SER A 74 23.51 -9.66 -2.54
C SER A 74 22.61 -8.50 -2.96
N VAL A 75 21.41 -8.45 -2.39
CA VAL A 75 20.45 -7.37 -2.53
C VAL A 75 20.24 -6.77 -1.14
N GLU A 76 20.50 -5.48 -1.00
CA GLU A 76 20.35 -4.76 0.25
C GLU A 76 19.46 -3.53 0.02
N ILE A 77 18.37 -3.45 0.76
CA ILE A 77 17.35 -2.39 0.62
C ILE A 77 17.22 -1.69 1.96
N SER A 78 17.72 -0.45 2.02
CA SER A 78 17.48 0.45 3.15
C SER A 78 16.14 1.18 3.04
N GLU A 79 15.74 1.86 4.11
CA GLU A 79 14.54 2.71 4.09
C GLU A 79 14.69 3.85 3.07
N GLU A 80 15.88 4.44 2.93
CA GLU A 80 16.15 5.54 1.99
C GLU A 80 16.06 5.07 0.54
N VAL A 81 16.62 3.90 0.23
CA VAL A 81 16.52 3.29 -1.11
C VAL A 81 15.06 2.95 -1.43
N PHE A 82 14.33 2.43 -0.45
CA PHE A 82 12.91 2.13 -0.57
C PHE A 82 12.09 3.40 -0.80
N ALA A 83 12.28 4.42 0.02
CA ALA A 83 11.58 5.70 -0.06
C ALA A 83 11.85 6.41 -1.38
N GLY A 84 13.12 6.57 -1.75
CA GLY A 84 13.53 7.18 -3.01
C GLY A 84 13.04 6.40 -4.23
N SER A 85 12.82 5.10 -4.10
CA SER A 85 12.30 4.30 -5.21
C SER A 85 10.85 4.57 -5.55
N PHE A 86 10.06 5.04 -4.58
CA PHE A 86 8.62 5.29 -4.72
C PHE A 86 8.25 6.75 -4.43
N GLU A 87 9.24 7.63 -4.28
CA GLU A 87 9.06 9.06 -3.99
C GLU A 87 8.22 9.29 -2.70
N LEU A 88 8.47 8.46 -1.68
CA LEU A 88 7.73 8.54 -0.41
C LEU A 88 8.25 9.68 0.46
N LEU A 89 7.33 10.30 1.20
CA LEU A 89 7.65 11.21 2.28
C LEU A 89 8.31 10.44 3.44
N MET A 90 9.38 11.02 4.00
CA MET A 90 10.15 10.45 5.12
C MET A 90 9.96 11.22 6.43
N ASP A 91 9.15 12.28 6.40
CA ASP A 91 8.73 13.10 7.52
C ASP A 91 7.23 12.90 7.81
N GLY A 92 6.76 13.41 8.95
CA GLY A 92 5.36 13.27 9.37
C GLY A 92 5.09 12.14 10.37
N LEU A 93 3.81 11.87 10.60
CA LEU A 93 3.35 10.94 11.63
C LEU A 93 3.64 9.48 11.27
N THR A 94 4.01 8.71 12.29
CA THR A 94 4.12 7.24 12.22
C THR A 94 3.09 6.53 13.09
N ASP A 95 2.59 7.18 14.15
CA ASP A 95 1.50 6.68 14.99
C ASP A 95 0.19 7.37 14.60
N PHE A 96 -0.76 6.59 14.08
CA PHE A 96 -2.06 7.11 13.67
C PHE A 96 -2.94 7.55 14.85
N ASN A 97 -2.62 7.15 16.09
CA ASN A 97 -3.30 7.68 17.27
C ASN A 97 -3.01 9.16 17.53
N GLU A 98 -1.95 9.71 16.91
CA GLU A 98 -1.59 11.13 16.99
C GLU A 98 -2.34 12.00 15.96
N VAL A 99 -3.18 11.41 15.11
CA VAL A 99 -4.02 12.15 14.17
C VAL A 99 -4.93 13.12 14.96
N PRO A 100 -4.99 14.41 14.59
CA PRO A 100 -5.78 15.41 15.31
C PRO A 100 -7.24 14.97 15.51
N LYS A 101 -7.71 15.04 16.76
CA LYS A 101 -9.03 14.53 17.17
C LYS A 101 -10.18 15.23 16.47
N ASP A 102 -10.01 16.51 16.14
CA ASP A 102 -10.96 17.30 15.37
C ASP A 102 -11.08 16.78 13.93
N LEU A 103 -9.96 16.44 13.26
CA LEU A 103 -9.99 15.81 11.94
C LEU A 103 -10.70 14.45 11.98
N VAL A 104 -10.41 13.63 12.99
CA VAL A 104 -11.12 12.35 13.20
C VAL A 104 -12.62 12.59 13.40
N PHE A 105 -12.99 13.59 14.19
CA PHE A 105 -14.40 13.95 14.43
C PHE A 105 -15.11 14.39 13.13
N TYR A 106 -14.49 15.24 12.32
CA TYR A 106 -15.05 15.64 11.03
C TYR A 106 -15.17 14.46 10.06
N ALA A 107 -14.14 13.61 9.99
CA ALA A 107 -14.13 12.42 9.15
C ALA A 107 -15.32 11.49 9.43
N ARG A 108 -15.76 11.34 10.70
CA ARG A 108 -16.94 10.54 11.07
C ARG A 108 -18.23 10.99 10.39
N SER A 109 -18.37 12.28 10.10
CA SER A 109 -19.54 12.81 9.38
C SER A 109 -19.32 12.78 7.87
N ILE A 110 -18.13 13.18 7.41
CA ILE A 110 -17.77 13.23 5.99
C ILE A 110 -17.86 11.86 5.33
N PHE A 111 -17.34 10.84 6.02
CA PHE A 111 -17.26 9.47 5.50
C PHE A 111 -18.60 8.77 5.50
N SER A 112 -19.53 9.20 6.35
CA SER A 112 -20.85 8.60 6.53
C SER A 112 -21.70 8.68 5.27
N PHE A 113 -22.37 7.58 4.93
CA PHE A 113 -23.36 7.54 3.87
C PHE A 113 -24.62 8.35 4.22
N THR A 114 -25.05 8.31 5.48
CA THR A 114 -26.26 9.02 5.95
C THR A 114 -25.98 10.47 6.36
N GLY A 115 -24.71 10.83 6.55
CA GLY A 115 -24.28 12.11 7.12
C GLY A 115 -24.26 12.13 8.65
N GLU A 116 -24.84 11.14 9.32
CA GLU A 116 -24.72 10.95 10.77
C GLU A 116 -23.32 10.42 11.14
N GLN A 117 -22.82 10.75 12.33
CA GLN A 117 -21.49 10.33 12.74
C GLN A 117 -21.36 8.81 12.87
N VAL A 118 -20.59 8.19 11.96
CA VAL A 118 -20.24 6.77 12.09
C VAL A 118 -19.19 6.57 13.18
N SER A 119 -19.13 5.38 13.78
CA SER A 119 -18.03 5.01 14.67
C SER A 119 -16.71 4.94 13.90
N THR A 120 -15.58 5.18 14.58
CA THR A 120 -14.25 4.92 13.99
C THR A 120 -13.99 3.43 13.75
N SER A 121 -14.77 2.56 14.38
CA SER A 121 -14.85 1.13 14.06
C SER A 121 -16.26 0.84 13.56
N CYS A 122 -16.46 0.88 12.25
CA CYS A 122 -17.77 0.79 11.60
C CYS A 122 -17.80 -0.29 10.51
N LYS A 123 -19.01 -0.59 10.02
CA LYS A 123 -19.20 -1.39 8.83
C LYS A 123 -18.95 -0.53 7.59
N LYS A 124 -18.33 -1.14 6.60
CA LYS A 124 -17.97 -0.48 5.35
C LYS A 124 -19.19 0.06 4.61
N TRP A 125 -20.35 -0.60 4.69
CA TRP A 125 -21.57 -0.13 4.04
C TRP A 125 -22.15 1.16 4.64
N GLU A 126 -21.72 1.55 5.85
CA GLU A 126 -22.11 2.82 6.49
C GLU A 126 -21.37 4.02 5.87
N MET A 127 -20.41 3.79 4.98
CA MET A 127 -19.56 4.83 4.39
C MET A 127 -19.89 5.11 2.92
N LYS A 128 -19.62 6.33 2.46
CA LYS A 128 -19.70 6.69 1.03
C LYS A 128 -18.71 5.89 0.19
N ILE A 129 -19.01 5.75 -1.10
CA ILE A 129 -18.30 4.84 -2.01
C ILE A 129 -16.81 5.15 -2.11
N GLU A 130 -16.42 6.42 -2.13
CA GLU A 130 -15.04 6.87 -2.20
C GLU A 130 -14.22 6.42 -0.98
N PHE A 131 -14.81 6.47 0.21
CA PHE A 131 -14.13 6.04 1.44
C PHE A 131 -14.17 4.52 1.63
N ARG A 132 -15.20 3.85 1.09
CA ARG A 132 -15.21 2.39 0.96
C ARG A 132 -14.04 1.91 0.10
N LEU A 133 -13.81 2.59 -1.03
CA LEU A 133 -12.69 2.31 -1.92
C LEU A 133 -11.34 2.62 -1.26
N LEU A 134 -11.19 3.75 -0.59
CA LEU A 134 -9.99 4.08 0.17
C LEU A 134 -9.67 3.00 1.21
N SER A 135 -10.68 2.56 1.98
CA SER A 135 -10.52 1.46 2.95
C SER A 135 -10.01 0.18 2.27
N ASP A 136 -10.49 -0.16 1.07
CA ASP A 136 -10.05 -1.35 0.35
C ASP A 136 -8.61 -1.25 -0.14
N ILE A 137 -8.22 -0.09 -0.64
CA ILE A 137 -6.85 0.18 -1.07
C ILE A 137 -5.92 -0.02 0.12
N LEU A 138 -6.18 0.65 1.25
CA LEU A 138 -5.36 0.55 2.46
C LEU A 138 -5.38 -0.87 3.06
N ALA A 139 -6.52 -1.55 3.06
CA ALA A 139 -6.61 -2.93 3.56
C ALA A 139 -5.67 -3.87 2.79
N LYS A 140 -5.62 -3.73 1.47
CA LYS A 140 -4.78 -4.57 0.61
C LYS A 140 -3.31 -4.12 0.59
N SER A 141 -3.03 -2.82 0.64
CA SER A 141 -1.65 -2.29 0.55
C SER A 141 -0.93 -2.19 1.90
N ILE A 142 -1.62 -2.10 3.04
CA ILE A 142 -0.99 -1.83 4.34
C ILE A 142 -1.29 -2.90 5.36
N PHE A 143 -2.57 -3.27 5.52
CA PHE A 143 -2.94 -4.15 6.62
C PHE A 143 -2.61 -5.63 6.38
N VAL A 144 -2.62 -6.09 5.12
CA VAL A 144 -2.13 -7.40 4.61
C VAL A 144 -2.56 -8.64 5.43
N LYS A 145 -3.53 -8.47 6.35
CA LYS A 145 -4.14 -9.49 7.20
C LYS A 145 -5.49 -9.89 6.62
N ALA A 146 -5.81 -11.17 6.75
CA ALA A 146 -7.14 -11.73 6.50
C ALA A 146 -8.14 -11.26 7.59
N GLY A 147 -8.46 -9.97 7.60
CA GLY A 147 -9.55 -9.40 8.39
C GLY A 147 -10.87 -9.44 7.62
N SER A 148 -11.98 -9.16 8.31
CA SER A 148 -13.27 -8.97 7.64
C SER A 148 -13.19 -7.80 6.66
N PHE A 149 -13.48 -8.05 5.38
CA PHE A 149 -13.56 -7.03 4.34
C PHE A 149 -14.74 -6.06 4.54
N ASP A 150 -15.69 -6.42 5.40
CA ASP A 150 -16.90 -5.63 5.65
C ASP A 150 -16.76 -4.66 6.83
N ALA A 151 -15.65 -4.73 7.57
CA ALA A 151 -15.39 -3.87 8.72
C ALA A 151 -14.19 -2.94 8.46
N VAL A 152 -14.34 -1.69 8.92
CA VAL A 152 -13.26 -0.72 9.04
C VAL A 152 -12.81 -0.70 10.49
N THR A 153 -11.53 -0.99 10.72
CA THR A 153 -10.94 -0.93 12.06
C THR A 153 -10.65 0.52 12.45
N HIS A 154 -10.57 0.80 13.74
CA HIS A 154 -10.17 2.12 14.26
C HIS A 154 -8.88 2.63 13.60
N GLU A 155 -7.83 1.82 13.58
CA GLU A 155 -6.55 2.18 12.97
C GLU A 155 -6.67 2.53 11.48
N ARG A 156 -7.44 1.75 10.71
CA ARG A 156 -7.69 2.06 9.29
C ARG A 156 -8.48 3.34 9.13
N PHE A 157 -9.46 3.58 9.99
CA PHE A 157 -10.24 4.81 9.97
C PHE A 157 -9.37 6.04 10.24
N LEU A 158 -8.46 5.96 11.23
CA LEU A 158 -7.52 7.05 11.53
C LEU A 158 -6.61 7.36 10.35
N MET A 159 -6.10 6.31 9.68
CA MET A 159 -5.28 6.46 8.47
C MET A 159 -6.07 7.11 7.32
N MET A 160 -7.33 6.71 7.12
CA MET A 160 -8.21 7.35 6.14
C MET A 160 -8.47 8.82 6.47
N ALA A 161 -8.72 9.14 7.75
CA ALA A 161 -8.92 10.49 8.22
C ALA A 161 -7.66 11.35 8.04
N ALA A 162 -6.47 10.79 8.28
CA ALA A 162 -5.20 11.46 8.08
C ALA A 162 -4.96 11.80 6.61
N ILE A 163 -5.18 10.85 5.69
CA ILE A 163 -5.08 11.06 4.24
C ILE A 163 -6.08 12.14 3.78
N ASN A 164 -7.35 12.00 4.15
CA ASN A 164 -8.39 12.95 3.75
C ASN A 164 -8.19 14.34 4.38
N GLY A 165 -7.65 14.41 5.59
CA GLY A 165 -7.36 15.64 6.32
C GLY A 165 -6.03 16.30 5.94
N GLY A 166 -5.26 15.74 5.01
CA GLY A 166 -3.97 16.29 4.58
C GLY A 166 -2.89 16.25 5.66
N VAL A 167 -2.99 15.32 6.61
CA VAL A 167 -1.96 15.12 7.64
C VAL A 167 -0.72 14.52 6.98
N ASN A 168 0.44 15.10 7.29
CA ASN A 168 1.71 14.58 6.80
C ASN A 168 2.02 13.24 7.49
N ILE A 169 2.18 12.17 6.70
CA ILE A 169 2.41 10.80 7.18
C ILE A 169 3.75 10.34 6.64
N ASN A 170 4.55 9.76 7.52
CA ASN A 170 5.82 9.16 7.16
C ASN A 170 5.58 7.79 6.50
N TRP A 171 5.21 7.81 5.22
CA TRP A 171 4.93 6.59 4.47
C TRP A 171 6.16 5.73 4.26
N SER A 172 7.37 6.30 4.20
CA SER A 172 8.60 5.50 4.13
C SER A 172 8.69 4.58 5.33
N ARG A 173 8.55 5.10 6.53
CA ARG A 173 8.67 4.33 7.77
C ARG A 173 7.56 3.29 7.89
N VAL A 174 6.31 3.70 7.65
CA VAL A 174 5.14 2.81 7.76
C VAL A 174 5.26 1.64 6.79
N LEU A 175 5.49 1.90 5.50
CA LEU A 175 5.55 0.85 4.47
C LEU A 175 6.83 0.01 4.58
N PHE A 176 7.96 0.60 4.96
CA PHE A 176 9.21 -0.13 5.12
C PHE A 176 9.17 -1.07 6.33
N ASN A 177 8.53 -0.68 7.43
CA ASN A 177 8.31 -1.60 8.56
C ASN A 177 7.46 -2.81 8.14
N ILE A 178 6.38 -2.59 7.38
CA ILE A 178 5.57 -3.68 6.83
C ILE A 178 6.40 -4.57 5.89
N PHE A 179 7.25 -3.97 5.05
CA PHE A 179 8.14 -4.71 4.17
C PHE A 179 9.13 -5.59 4.95
N LYS A 180 9.71 -5.09 6.04
CA LYS A 180 10.56 -5.89 6.95
C LYS A 180 9.78 -7.06 7.55
N ASP A 181 8.55 -6.83 7.98
CA ASP A 181 7.68 -7.88 8.54
C ASP A 181 7.35 -8.97 7.53
N MET A 182 7.25 -8.65 6.23
CA MET A 182 7.03 -9.65 5.16
C MET A 182 8.23 -10.56 4.93
N VAL A 183 9.43 -10.06 5.19
CA VAL A 183 10.70 -10.78 4.96
C VAL A 183 11.15 -11.55 6.20
N THR A 184 10.68 -11.15 7.39
CA THR A 184 11.02 -11.79 8.66
C THR A 184 10.47 -13.22 8.72
N PRO A 185 11.32 -14.25 8.89
CA PRO A 185 10.87 -15.65 8.98
C PRO A 185 9.88 -15.86 10.13
N GLY A 186 8.82 -16.64 9.89
CA GLY A 186 7.78 -16.93 10.90
C GLY A 186 6.73 -15.83 11.09
N SER A 187 6.85 -14.69 10.40
CA SER A 187 5.80 -13.68 10.35
C SER A 187 4.53 -14.23 9.71
N LYS A 188 3.36 -13.84 10.24
CA LYS A 188 2.05 -14.16 9.67
C LYS A 188 1.63 -13.18 8.56
N GLN A 189 2.51 -12.24 8.19
CA GLN A 189 2.23 -11.24 7.17
C GLN A 189 2.24 -11.88 5.77
N ALA A 190 1.21 -11.63 4.98
CA ALA A 190 1.22 -12.09 3.59
C ALA A 190 2.23 -11.28 2.75
N ARG A 191 2.78 -11.91 1.71
CA ARG A 191 3.79 -11.30 0.82
C ARG A 191 3.12 -10.45 -0.26
N GLY A 192 2.46 -9.36 0.14
CA GLY A 192 1.57 -8.54 -0.71
C GLY A 192 2.27 -7.58 -1.68
N TYR A 193 3.56 -7.30 -1.52
CA TYR A 193 4.31 -6.29 -2.28
C TYR A 193 4.98 -6.82 -3.55
N ALA A 194 4.38 -7.79 -4.25
CA ALA A 194 5.03 -8.42 -5.41
C ALA A 194 5.46 -7.40 -6.48
N VAL A 195 4.59 -6.46 -6.87
CA VAL A 195 4.91 -5.45 -7.90
C VAL A 195 5.94 -4.44 -7.38
N GLN A 196 5.78 -3.97 -6.15
CA GLN A 196 6.70 -3.02 -5.52
C GLN A 196 8.09 -3.64 -5.37
N ASN A 197 8.19 -4.90 -4.93
CA ASN A 197 9.45 -5.61 -4.82
C ASN A 197 10.11 -5.79 -6.19
N CYS A 198 9.35 -6.11 -7.24
CA CYS A 198 9.91 -6.17 -8.59
C CYS A 198 10.46 -4.82 -9.05
N CYS A 199 9.78 -3.72 -8.73
CA CYS A 199 10.27 -2.37 -9.02
C CYS A 199 11.57 -2.05 -8.29
N LEU A 200 11.70 -2.46 -7.02
CA LEU A 200 12.94 -2.30 -6.24
C LEU A 200 14.08 -3.14 -6.84
N LEU A 201 13.82 -4.42 -7.09
CA LEU A 201 14.83 -5.34 -7.63
C LEU A 201 15.33 -4.89 -9.00
N LYS A 202 14.47 -4.32 -9.84
CA LYS A 202 14.85 -3.78 -11.15
C LYS A 202 15.80 -2.58 -11.06
N LYS A 203 15.84 -1.89 -9.93
CA LYS A 203 16.77 -0.77 -9.68
C LYS A 203 18.14 -1.22 -9.16
N VAL A 204 18.30 -2.49 -8.78
CA VAL A 204 19.58 -3.04 -8.34
C VAL A 204 20.49 -3.23 -9.55
N GLN A 205 21.67 -2.61 -9.52
CA GLN A 205 22.63 -2.70 -10.60
C GLN A 205 23.10 -4.14 -10.82
N ASP A 206 23.24 -4.50 -12.09
CA ASP A 206 23.67 -5.81 -12.57
C ASP A 206 22.81 -7.01 -12.11
N LEU A 207 21.62 -6.80 -11.53
CA LEU A 207 20.78 -7.90 -11.09
C LEU A 207 19.98 -8.51 -12.24
N GLU A 208 20.24 -9.78 -12.56
CA GLU A 208 19.47 -10.51 -13.57
C GLU A 208 18.18 -11.07 -12.98
N LEU A 209 17.04 -10.51 -13.39
CA LEU A 209 15.72 -10.89 -12.86
C LEU A 209 15.03 -12.02 -13.65
N GLY A 210 15.64 -12.46 -14.75
CA GLY A 210 15.09 -13.50 -15.62
C GLY A 210 13.78 -13.08 -16.30
N ASP A 211 12.92 -14.07 -16.55
CA ASP A 211 11.68 -13.89 -17.28
C ASP A 211 10.64 -13.10 -16.48
N PHE A 212 9.96 -12.18 -17.16
CA PHE A 212 8.87 -11.42 -16.58
C PHE A 212 7.51 -11.95 -16.99
N LYS A 213 6.52 -11.69 -16.14
CA LYS A 213 5.10 -11.91 -16.41
C LYS A 213 4.35 -10.59 -16.36
N VAL A 214 3.35 -10.47 -17.22
CA VAL A 214 2.41 -9.34 -17.21
C VAL A 214 1.54 -9.45 -15.97
N PHE A 215 1.41 -8.34 -15.24
CA PHE A 215 0.54 -8.28 -14.07
C PHE A 215 -0.94 -8.46 -14.49
N PRO A 216 -1.76 -9.22 -13.74
CA PRO A 216 -3.15 -9.47 -14.12
C PRO A 216 -3.96 -8.17 -14.24
N PRO A 217 -4.60 -7.87 -15.40
CA PRO A 217 -5.36 -6.63 -15.59
C PRO A 217 -6.48 -6.42 -14.56
N LEU A 218 -7.12 -7.50 -14.11
CA LEU A 218 -8.20 -7.48 -13.11
C LEU A 218 -7.75 -6.99 -11.72
N LYS A 219 -6.45 -6.86 -11.47
CA LYS A 219 -5.88 -6.35 -10.21
C LYS A 219 -5.44 -4.90 -10.28
N ILE A 220 -5.63 -4.26 -11.44
CA ILE A 220 -5.32 -2.86 -11.66
C ILE A 220 -6.61 -2.05 -11.47
N LEU A 221 -6.60 -1.11 -10.54
CA LEU A 221 -7.66 -0.12 -10.40
C LEU A 221 -7.55 0.91 -11.52
N THR A 222 -8.57 0.94 -12.36
CA THR A 222 -8.78 1.84 -13.50
C THR A 222 -10.17 2.47 -13.42
N ALA A 223 -10.47 3.44 -14.28
CA ALA A 223 -11.80 4.03 -14.41
C ALA A 223 -12.94 3.02 -14.61
N LYS A 224 -12.65 1.85 -15.18
CA LYS A 224 -13.68 0.82 -15.46
C LYS A 224 -13.95 -0.12 -14.29
N THR A 225 -13.04 -0.17 -13.33
CA THR A 225 -13.05 -1.14 -12.21
C THR A 225 -13.31 -0.48 -10.86
N VAL A 226 -13.33 0.86 -10.84
CA VAL A 226 -13.73 1.71 -9.72
C VAL A 226 -15.22 1.97 -9.83
#